data_AF-A0A9X2SBT8-F1
#
_entry.id   AF-A0A9X2SBT8-F1
#
_cell.length_a   1.000
_cell.length_b   1.000
_cell.length_c   1.000
_cell.angle_alpha   90.00
_cell.angle_beta   90.00
_cell.angle_gamma   90.00
#
_symmetry.space_group_name_H-M   'P 1'
#
loop_
_entity.id
_entity.type
_entity.pdbx_description
1 polymer ?
#
loop_
_entity_poly.entity_id
_entity_poly.type
_entity_poly.pdbx_seq_one_letter_code
_entity_poly.pdbx_strand_id
1 'polypeptide(L)'
;MGAELKAFSFFVLPNNVTGGTAIVLTPAPQSIAAFTISTSGSDLVSLFGTVGWQAVVDQGGQVQKVDVIFEMWRGAVGTGELIFRVIDSAQATNQLGQLFDNLRVTTLKHIDKRFQSSSSSVYTLSARLGTGGASAATVIGPITYFGEAIKNGN
;
A
#
# COMPACT_ATOMS: atom_id res chain seq x y z
N MET A 1 -19.22 11.65 -23.85
CA MET A 1 -19.33 10.53 -22.89
C MET A 1 -18.82 11.04 -21.54
N GLY A 2 -19.67 11.02 -20.51
CA GLY A 2 -19.32 11.49 -19.16
C GLY A 2 -19.04 10.30 -18.24
N ALA A 3 -18.04 10.42 -17.36
CA ALA A 3 -17.81 9.49 -16.27
C ALA A 3 -18.59 9.97 -15.03
N GLU A 4 -19.30 9.07 -14.36
CA GLU A 4 -20.11 9.38 -13.16
C GLU A 4 -19.53 8.65 -11.94
N LEU A 5 -19.24 9.40 -10.86
CA LEU A 5 -18.85 8.80 -9.58
C LEU A 5 -20.06 8.07 -8.99
N LYS A 6 -19.91 6.78 -8.72
CA LYS A 6 -20.99 5.94 -8.22
C LYS A 6 -20.86 5.65 -6.73
N ALA A 7 -19.65 5.37 -6.26
CA ALA A 7 -19.38 5.10 -4.85
C ALA A 7 -17.97 5.54 -4.48
N PHE A 8 -17.79 5.90 -3.22
CA PHE A 8 -16.50 6.27 -2.62
C PHE A 8 -16.36 5.55 -1.28
N SER A 9 -15.18 5.04 -0.97
CA SER A 9 -14.89 4.40 0.32
C SER A 9 -13.42 4.57 0.66
N PHE A 10 -13.11 4.68 1.95
CA PHE A 10 -11.77 5.01 2.41
C PHE A 10 -11.44 4.39 3.75
N PHE A 11 -10.14 4.30 4.02
CA PHE A 11 -9.53 3.93 5.27
C PHE A 11 -8.49 4.98 5.65
N VAL A 12 -8.47 5.35 6.92
CA VAL A 12 -7.40 6.14 7.55
C VAL A 12 -7.00 5.41 8.83
N LEU A 13 -5.70 5.17 9.01
CA LEU A 13 -5.20 4.53 10.22
C LEU A 13 -5.47 5.42 11.45
N PRO A 14 -5.92 4.87 12.60
CA PRO A 14 -5.96 5.62 13.84
C PRO A 14 -4.56 6.16 14.21
N ASN A 15 -4.50 7.40 14.72
CA ASN A 15 -3.25 8.12 14.99
C ASN A 15 -2.34 8.24 13.75
N ASN A 16 -2.91 8.75 12.65
CA ASN A 16 -2.30 8.86 11.32
C ASN A 16 -1.17 9.91 11.19
N VAL A 17 -0.34 10.05 12.21
CA VAL A 17 0.81 10.96 12.24
C VAL A 17 2.10 10.16 12.28
N THR A 18 3.21 10.76 11.84
CA THR A 18 4.52 10.13 11.97
C THR A 18 4.82 9.81 13.45
N GLY A 19 5.15 8.55 13.72
CA GLY A 19 5.35 8.00 15.06
C GLY A 19 4.07 7.61 15.81
N GLY A 20 2.88 7.80 15.23
CA GLY A 20 1.59 7.57 15.91
C GLY A 20 1.17 6.10 16.02
N THR A 21 1.50 5.28 15.02
CA THR A 21 1.33 3.83 15.00
C THR A 21 2.54 3.20 14.29
N ALA A 22 3.02 2.06 14.79
CA ALA A 22 4.14 1.33 14.22
C ALA A 22 3.71 -0.07 13.77
N ILE A 23 3.83 -0.36 12.47
CA ILE A 23 3.65 -1.70 11.90
C ILE A 23 5.01 -2.20 11.42
N VAL A 24 5.62 -3.11 12.17
CA VAL A 24 6.90 -3.71 11.82
C VAL A 24 6.68 -4.68 10.66
N LEU A 25 7.38 -4.43 9.55
CA LEU A 25 7.24 -5.25 8.36
C LEU A 25 8.05 -6.54 8.48
N THR A 26 7.47 -7.62 7.97
CA THR A 26 8.13 -8.92 7.85
C THR A 26 8.23 -9.34 6.38
N PRO A 27 8.94 -10.41 6.02
CA PRO A 27 8.94 -10.92 4.65
C PRO A 27 7.57 -11.40 4.16
N ALA A 28 6.66 -11.73 5.09
CA ALA A 28 5.29 -12.13 4.78
C ALA A 28 4.41 -10.89 4.51
N PRO A 29 3.55 -10.90 3.46
CA PRO A 29 2.55 -9.87 3.24
C PRO A 29 1.67 -9.62 4.48
N GLN A 30 1.61 -8.37 4.94
CA GLN A 30 0.74 -7.95 6.05
C GLN A 30 -0.29 -6.94 5.55
N SER A 31 -1.56 -7.13 5.90
CA SER A 31 -2.60 -6.13 5.64
C SER A 31 -2.37 -4.90 6.50
N ILE A 32 -2.36 -3.72 5.88
CA ILE A 32 -2.15 -2.44 6.56
C ILE A 32 -3.32 -1.46 6.40
N ALA A 33 -4.18 -1.68 5.41
CA ALA A 33 -5.45 -0.96 5.24
C ALA A 33 -6.43 -1.81 4.44
N ALA A 34 -7.73 -1.64 4.69
CA ALA A 34 -8.78 -2.23 3.87
C ALA A 34 -10.04 -1.37 3.88
N PHE A 35 -10.79 -1.39 2.78
CA PHE A 35 -12.13 -0.84 2.69
C PHE A 35 -12.99 -1.69 1.76
N THR A 36 -14.30 -1.49 1.80
CA THR A 36 -15.26 -2.19 0.94
C THR A 36 -15.90 -1.21 -0.02
N ILE A 37 -16.06 -1.59 -1.29
CA ILE A 37 -16.77 -0.78 -2.29
C ILE A 37 -17.70 -1.66 -3.13
N SER A 38 -18.86 -1.10 -3.50
CA SER A 38 -19.84 -1.79 -4.33
C SER A 38 -19.70 -1.37 -5.79
N THR A 39 -19.65 -2.34 -6.70
CA THR A 39 -19.47 -2.18 -8.15
C THR A 39 -20.59 -2.86 -8.93
N SER A 40 -20.79 -2.48 -10.20
CA SER A 40 -21.59 -3.18 -11.22
C SER A 40 -20.75 -3.64 -12.39
N GLY A 41 -21.32 -4.49 -13.26
CA GLY A 41 -20.61 -5.18 -14.36
C GLY A 41 -19.95 -4.31 -15.45
N SER A 42 -20.03 -2.99 -15.35
CA SER A 42 -19.35 -2.04 -16.25
C SER A 42 -18.56 -0.97 -15.50
N ASP A 43 -18.45 -1.08 -14.18
CA ASP A 43 -17.75 -0.08 -13.38
C ASP A 43 -16.23 -0.25 -13.52
N LEU A 44 -15.52 0.82 -13.16
CA LEU A 44 -14.09 0.83 -12.94
C LEU A 44 -13.87 1.24 -11.49
N VAL A 45 -12.84 0.71 -10.83
CA VAL A 45 -12.47 1.18 -9.49
C VAL A 45 -11.12 1.86 -9.56
N SER A 46 -11.09 3.15 -9.25
CA SER A 46 -9.85 3.89 -9.08
C SER A 46 -9.38 3.76 -7.64
N LEU A 47 -8.14 3.32 -7.43
CA LEU A 47 -7.55 3.05 -6.12
C LEU A 47 -6.37 3.98 -5.88
N PHE A 48 -6.30 4.54 -4.68
CA PHE A 48 -5.23 5.44 -4.26
C PHE A 48 -4.78 5.07 -2.84
N GLY A 49 -3.46 4.95 -2.65
CA GLY A 49 -2.87 4.71 -1.34
C GLY A 49 -1.67 5.60 -1.07
N THR A 50 -1.48 6.03 0.17
CA THR A 50 -0.26 6.67 0.65
C THR A 50 0.18 5.98 1.93
N VAL A 51 1.46 5.64 2.03
CA VAL A 51 2.04 4.96 3.19
C VAL A 51 3.34 5.65 3.59
N GLY A 52 3.39 6.17 4.82
CA GLY A 52 4.61 6.66 5.45
C GLY A 52 5.37 5.54 6.17
N TRP A 53 6.61 5.29 5.78
CA TRP A 53 7.42 4.21 6.33
C TRP A 53 8.88 4.62 6.54
N GLN A 54 9.56 3.84 7.36
CA GLN A 54 10.95 4.05 7.74
C GLN A 54 11.78 2.81 7.47
N ALA A 55 12.91 2.97 6.79
CA ALA A 55 13.97 1.98 6.76
C ALA A 55 14.73 1.99 8.10
N VAL A 56 14.92 0.80 8.65
CA VAL A 56 15.54 0.59 9.96
C VAL A 56 16.93 0.01 9.76
N VAL A 57 17.88 0.58 10.47
CA VAL A 57 19.28 0.16 10.46
C VAL A 57 19.42 -1.21 11.15
N ASP A 58 19.99 -2.19 10.46
CA ASP A 58 20.47 -3.42 11.07
C ASP A 58 21.81 -3.17 11.79
N GLN A 59 22.22 -4.08 12.68
CA GLN A 59 23.43 -3.90 13.48
C GLN A 59 24.76 -4.05 12.68
N GLY A 60 24.74 -3.97 11.34
CA GLY A 60 25.88 -4.32 10.48
C GLY A 60 26.82 -3.17 10.05
N GLY A 61 26.49 -1.90 10.31
CA GLY A 61 27.35 -0.75 9.95
C GLY A 61 27.61 -0.55 8.45
N GLN A 62 26.94 -1.30 7.58
CA GLN A 62 27.02 -1.18 6.12
C GLN A 62 25.93 -0.25 5.58
N VAL A 63 26.10 0.25 4.34
CA VAL A 63 25.03 0.93 3.60
C VAL A 63 23.90 -0.06 3.38
N GLN A 64 22.76 0.20 4.01
CA GLN A 64 21.64 -0.72 3.97
C GLN A 64 20.52 -0.13 3.11
N LYS A 65 20.42 -0.61 1.87
CA LYS A 65 19.23 -0.42 1.05
C LYS A 65 18.12 -1.32 1.61
N VAL A 66 16.96 -0.74 1.85
CA VAL A 66 15.78 -1.45 2.33
C VAL A 66 14.70 -1.36 1.26
N ASP A 67 14.23 -2.51 0.81
CA ASP A 67 13.15 -2.63 -0.16
C ASP A 67 11.85 -2.99 0.56
N VAL A 68 10.76 -2.30 0.22
CA VAL A 68 9.40 -2.61 0.67
C VAL A 68 8.53 -2.88 -0.53
N ILE A 69 7.80 -3.99 -0.48
CA ILE A 69 6.85 -4.40 -1.51
C ILE A 69 5.46 -4.01 -1.05
N PHE A 70 4.78 -3.19 -1.85
CA PHE A 70 3.39 -2.81 -1.65
C PHE A 70 2.49 -3.53 -2.65
N GLU A 71 1.38 -4.07 -2.16
CA GLU A 71 0.46 -4.89 -2.95
C GLU A 71 -0.98 -4.48 -2.66
N MET A 72 -1.78 -4.25 -3.71
CA MET A 72 -3.23 -4.10 -3.60
C MET A 72 -3.92 -5.38 -4.04
N TRP A 73 -4.87 -5.81 -3.24
CA TRP A 73 -5.65 -7.03 -3.44
C TRP A 73 -7.12 -6.70 -3.55
N ARG A 74 -7.80 -7.38 -4.47
CA ARG A 74 -9.26 -7.54 -4.42
C ARG A 74 -9.54 -8.80 -3.59
N GLY A 75 -9.92 -8.60 -2.34
CA GLY A 75 -10.10 -9.64 -1.32
C GLY A 75 -8.99 -9.65 -0.27
N ALA A 76 -8.86 -10.78 0.44
CA ALA A 76 -7.87 -10.95 1.50
C ALA A 76 -6.45 -11.14 0.92
N VAL A 77 -5.43 -10.74 1.68
CA VAL A 77 -4.03 -10.90 1.31
C VAL A 77 -3.69 -12.39 1.18
N GLY A 78 -3.06 -12.78 0.07
CA GLY A 78 -2.60 -14.16 -0.17
C GLY A 78 -3.65 -15.12 -0.72
N THR A 79 -4.96 -14.86 -0.54
CA THR A 79 -6.05 -15.68 -1.09
C THR A 79 -6.93 -14.97 -2.10
N GLY A 80 -6.98 -13.63 -2.06
CA GLY A 80 -7.69 -12.80 -3.03
C GLY A 80 -6.91 -12.60 -4.33
N GLU A 81 -7.46 -11.79 -5.23
CA GLU A 81 -6.81 -11.46 -6.50
C GLU A 81 -5.81 -10.33 -6.30
N LEU A 82 -4.53 -10.57 -6.63
CA LEU A 82 -3.50 -9.53 -6.65
C LEU A 82 -3.67 -8.67 -7.91
N ILE A 83 -4.05 -7.41 -7.74
CA ILE A 83 -4.35 -6.49 -8.85
C ILE A 83 -3.23 -5.48 -9.11
N PHE A 84 -2.40 -5.20 -8.10
CA PHE A 84 -1.28 -4.27 -8.22
C PHE A 84 -0.14 -4.66 -7.29
N ARG A 85 1.10 -4.53 -7.75
CA ARG A 85 2.32 -4.71 -6.97
C ARG A 85 3.39 -3.71 -7.40
N VAL A 86 4.09 -3.11 -6.44
CA VAL A 86 5.26 -2.27 -6.69
C VAL A 86 6.29 -2.46 -5.58
N ILE A 87 7.55 -2.13 -5.89
CA ILE A 87 8.64 -2.05 -4.91
C ILE A 87 9.02 -0.58 -4.78
N ASP A 88 9.15 -0.10 -3.55
CA ASP A 88 9.79 1.16 -3.24
C ASP A 88 10.99 0.91 -2.32
N SER A 89 11.98 1.78 -2.38
CA SER A 89 13.26 1.60 -1.71
C SER A 89 13.66 2.85 -0.94
N ALA A 90 14.32 2.63 0.19
CA ALA A 90 14.97 3.67 0.97
C ALA A 90 16.38 3.21 1.31
N GLN A 91 17.23 4.16 1.68
CA GLN A 91 18.53 3.86 2.26
C GLN A 91 18.41 4.10 3.77
N ALA A 92 18.84 3.17 4.61
CA ALA A 92 18.80 3.36 6.06
C ALA A 92 20.02 4.17 6.54
N THR A 93 21.19 3.89 5.95
CA THR A 93 22.49 4.43 6.33
C THR A 93 23.31 4.92 5.14
N ASN A 94 24.12 5.98 5.31
CA ASN A 94 25.14 6.38 4.33
C ASN A 94 26.42 5.54 4.47
N GLN A 95 27.43 5.83 3.63
CA GLN A 95 28.74 5.17 3.67
C GLN A 95 29.50 5.36 4.99
N LEU A 96 29.08 6.30 5.84
CA LEU A 96 29.64 6.57 7.16
C LEU A 96 28.85 5.87 8.28
N GLY A 97 27.86 5.02 7.94
CA GLY A 97 27.02 4.32 8.90
C GLY A 97 26.01 5.22 9.62
N GLN A 98 25.80 6.46 9.14
CA GLN A 98 24.87 7.41 9.72
C GLN A 98 23.50 7.32 9.05
N LEU A 99 22.42 7.63 9.77
CA LEU A 99 21.07 7.69 9.21
C LEU A 99 21.04 8.61 7.97
N PHE A 100 20.46 8.13 6.88
CA PHE A 100 20.46 8.85 5.62
C PHE A 100 19.27 8.44 4.76
N ASP A 101 18.31 9.34 4.53
CA ASP A 101 17.15 9.10 3.65
C ASP A 101 16.32 7.86 4.04
N ASN A 102 16.19 7.63 5.35
CA ASN A 102 15.54 6.46 5.91
C ASN A 102 14.03 6.64 6.13
N LEU A 103 13.46 7.80 5.78
CA LEU A 103 12.03 8.11 5.90
C LEU A 103 11.46 8.29 4.50
N ARG A 104 10.41 7.52 4.16
CA ARG A 104 9.77 7.57 2.84
C ARG A 104 8.26 7.65 2.94
N VAL A 105 7.67 8.26 1.92
CA VAL A 105 6.23 8.27 1.69
C VAL A 105 5.99 7.70 0.31
N THR A 106 5.38 6.52 0.25
CA THR A 106 5.06 5.86 -1.01
C THR A 106 3.62 6.16 -1.39
N THR A 107 3.41 6.64 -2.62
CA THR A 107 2.07 6.86 -3.18
C THR A 107 1.79 5.84 -4.29
N LEU A 108 0.62 5.22 -4.24
CA LEU A 108 0.20 4.13 -5.09
C LEU A 108 -1.10 4.52 -5.80
N LYS A 109 -1.19 4.22 -7.10
CA LYS A 109 -2.39 4.48 -7.91
C LYS A 109 -2.64 3.31 -8.85
N HIS A 110 -3.88 2.83 -8.90
CA HIS A 110 -4.25 1.73 -9.79
C HIS A 110 -5.71 1.86 -10.25
N ILE A 111 -6.00 1.41 -11.47
CA ILE A 111 -7.37 1.28 -11.97
C ILE A 111 -7.69 -0.20 -12.13
N ASP A 112 -8.59 -0.67 -11.29
CA ASP A 112 -9.13 -2.01 -11.35
C ASP A 112 -10.36 -2.08 -12.28
N LYS A 113 -10.48 -3.16 -13.04
CA LYS A 113 -11.47 -3.34 -14.12
C LYS A 113 -12.06 -4.76 -14.07
N ARG A 114 -12.97 -5.05 -15.01
CA ARG A 114 -13.52 -6.39 -15.29
C ARG A 114 -14.48 -6.94 -14.24
N PHE A 115 -15.28 -6.08 -13.62
CA PHE A 115 -16.43 -6.55 -12.85
C PHE A 115 -17.45 -7.14 -13.82
N GLN A 116 -17.96 -8.34 -13.55
CA GLN A 116 -18.91 -9.03 -14.45
C GLN A 116 -20.36 -8.86 -13.98
N SER A 117 -20.56 -8.56 -12.71
CA SER A 117 -21.87 -8.43 -12.08
C SER A 117 -21.79 -7.43 -10.92
N SER A 118 -22.95 -7.10 -10.36
CA SER A 118 -23.00 -6.31 -9.14
C SER A 118 -22.41 -7.09 -7.97
N SER A 119 -21.40 -6.53 -7.31
CA SER A 119 -20.72 -7.15 -6.18
C SER A 119 -20.23 -6.11 -5.19
N SER A 120 -20.01 -6.54 -3.95
CA SER A 120 -19.30 -5.77 -2.94
C SER A 120 -17.93 -6.41 -2.74
N SER A 121 -16.88 -5.67 -3.06
CA SER A 121 -15.51 -6.16 -3.01
C SER A 121 -14.74 -5.47 -1.89
N VAL A 122 -13.98 -6.25 -1.13
CA VAL A 122 -12.99 -5.73 -0.19
C VAL A 122 -11.72 -5.44 -0.97
N TYR A 123 -11.18 -4.23 -0.82
CA TYR A 123 -9.86 -3.87 -1.30
C TYR A 123 -8.90 -3.80 -0.13
N THR A 124 -7.80 -4.54 -0.23
CA THR A 124 -6.80 -4.62 0.84
C THR A 124 -5.46 -4.12 0.33
N LEU A 125 -4.89 -3.13 1.01
CA LEU A 125 -3.50 -2.72 0.84
C LEU A 125 -2.64 -3.50 1.82
N SER A 126 -1.55 -4.05 1.31
CA SER A 126 -0.57 -4.79 2.11
C SER A 126 0.84 -4.33 1.83
N ALA A 127 1.72 -4.55 2.81
CA ALA A 127 3.15 -4.28 2.73
C ALA A 127 3.96 -5.44 3.29
N ARG A 128 5.18 -5.60 2.79
CA ARG A 128 6.18 -6.56 3.30
C ARG A 128 7.58 -6.16 2.91
N LEU A 129 8.56 -6.76 3.58
CA LEU A 129 9.97 -6.62 3.22
C LEU A 129 10.25 -7.26 1.85
N GLY A 130 11.10 -6.59 1.07
CA GLY A 130 11.70 -7.13 -0.14
C GLY A 130 12.67 -8.27 0.18
N THR A 131 12.97 -9.08 -0.83
CA THR A 131 13.79 -10.30 -0.70
C THR A 131 15.30 -10.03 -0.64
N GLY A 132 15.73 -8.77 -0.51
CA GLY A 132 17.14 -8.37 -0.49
C GLY A 132 17.69 -8.19 0.92
N GLY A 133 18.70 -8.99 1.29
CA GLY A 133 19.54 -8.77 2.49
C GLY A 133 18.80 -8.77 3.83
N ALA A 134 19.49 -8.35 4.89
CA ALA A 134 18.91 -8.10 6.21
C ALA A 134 18.12 -6.78 6.20
N SER A 135 17.05 -6.70 5.42
CA SER A 135 16.19 -5.51 5.37
C SER A 135 15.30 -5.43 6.62
N ALA A 136 15.15 -4.24 7.19
CA ALA A 136 14.17 -3.96 8.24
C ALA A 136 13.44 -2.66 7.92
N ALA A 137 12.12 -2.65 8.05
CA ALA A 137 11.29 -1.49 7.80
C ALA A 137 10.10 -1.46 8.75
N THR A 138 9.65 -0.27 9.08
CA THR A 138 8.45 -0.05 9.90
C THR A 138 7.56 0.97 9.21
N VAL A 139 6.26 0.68 9.06
CA VAL A 139 5.29 1.70 8.71
C VAL A 139 5.07 2.55 9.96
N ILE A 140 5.43 3.83 9.89
CA ILE A 140 5.45 4.73 11.04
C ILE A 140 4.60 5.97 10.84
N GLY A 141 4.00 6.15 9.67
CA GLY A 141 3.36 7.41 9.29
C GLY A 141 2.06 7.18 8.54
N PRO A 142 1.53 8.22 7.87
CA PRO A 142 0.16 8.21 7.45
C PRO A 142 -0.11 7.05 6.49
N ILE A 143 -1.14 6.27 6.79
CA ILE A 143 -1.77 5.34 5.87
C ILE A 143 -3.13 5.92 5.49
N THR A 144 -3.23 6.33 4.23
CA THR A 144 -4.51 6.64 3.61
C THR A 144 -4.72 5.67 2.47
N TYR A 145 -5.89 5.07 2.39
CA TYR A 145 -6.24 4.16 1.29
C TYR A 145 -7.70 4.36 0.93
N PHE A 146 -7.99 4.70 -0.33
CA PHE A 146 -9.35 4.94 -0.77
C PHE A 146 -9.59 4.44 -2.19
N GLY A 147 -10.86 4.27 -2.50
CA GLY A 147 -11.33 3.82 -3.79
C GLY A 147 -12.60 4.53 -4.23
N GLU A 148 -12.70 4.68 -5.54
CA GLU A 148 -13.83 5.30 -6.23
C GLU A 148 -14.35 4.36 -7.31
N ALA A 149 -15.62 3.97 -7.21
CA ALA A 149 -16.30 3.27 -8.29
C ALA A 149 -16.82 4.30 -9.28
N ILE A 150 -16.40 4.16 -10.53
CA ILE A 150 -16.74 5.05 -11.64
C ILE A 150 -17.60 4.25 -12.61
N LYS A 151 -18.80 4.76 -12.87
CA LYS A 151 -19.68 4.20 -13.89
C LYS A 151 -19.14 4.59 -15.26
N ASN A 152 -18.84 3.59 -16.07
CA ASN A 152 -18.43 3.82 -17.45
C ASN A 152 -19.69 4.14 -18.28
N GLY A 153 -19.80 5.39 -18.74
CA GLY A 153 -20.94 5.82 -19.56
C GLY A 153 -20.85 5.26 -20.97
N ASN A 154 -21.80 4.41 -21.34
CA ASN A 154 -22.08 4.10 -22.75
C ASN A 154 -22.79 5.29 -23.41
#